data_AF-A0A3A0EQY6-F1
#
_entry.id   AF-A0A3A0EQY6-F1
#
_cell.length_a   1.000
_cell.length_b   1.000
_cell.length_c   1.000
_cell.angle_alpha   90.00
_cell.angle_beta   90.00
_cell.angle_gamma   90.00
#
_symmetry.space_group_name_H-M   'P 1'
#
loop_
_entity.id
_entity.type
_entity.pdbx_description
1 polymer ?
#
loop_
_entity_poly.entity_id
_entity_poly.type
_entity_poly.pdbx_seq_one_letter_code
_entity_poly.pdbx_strand_id
1 'polypeptide(L)'
;MAGDIDLAGLPTAYVLGDKEYDSAAFWETIIAQDAAPVIPPRSTAPQAECDYALYCERNLVERFFLKIKHFRRIATRYEQTPRAFMAMLNIVSAFIWTK
;
A
#
# COMPACT_ATOMS: atom_id res chain seq x y z
N MET A 1 11.59 -12.19 7.92
CA MET A 1 12.04 -11.28 6.85
C MET A 1 10.87 -10.39 6.49
N ALA A 2 10.68 -9.30 7.24
CA ALA A 2 9.88 -8.20 6.72
C ALA A 2 10.63 -7.71 5.48
N GLY A 3 10.00 -7.75 4.31
CA GLY A 3 10.63 -7.22 3.11
C GLY A 3 10.90 -5.74 3.36
N ASP A 4 12.15 -5.32 3.22
CA ASP A 4 12.51 -3.90 3.31
C ASP A 4 11.71 -3.16 2.24
N ILE A 5 10.67 -2.43 2.67
CA ILE A 5 9.94 -1.53 1.80
C ILE A 5 10.83 -0.30 1.66
N ASP A 6 11.56 -0.25 0.56
CA ASP A 6 12.38 0.90 0.24
C ASP A 6 11.47 2.08 -0.15
N LEU A 7 11.26 2.99 0.81
CA LEU A 7 10.55 4.24 0.61
C LEU A 7 11.48 5.34 0.04
N ALA A 8 12.78 5.06 -0.13
CA ALA A 8 13.76 6.08 -0.47
C ALA A 8 13.51 6.71 -1.85
N GLY A 9 13.61 8.04 -1.89
CA GLY A 9 13.52 8.82 -3.13
C GLY A 9 12.10 9.17 -3.59
N LEU A 10 11.06 8.81 -2.83
CA LEU A 10 9.68 9.26 -3.08
C LEU A 10 9.38 10.49 -2.23
N PRO A 11 9.22 11.70 -2.82
CA PRO A 11 8.84 12.88 -2.06
C PRO A 11 7.40 12.73 -1.58
N THR A 12 7.20 12.44 -0.29
CA THR A 12 5.88 12.23 0.29
C THR A 12 5.77 12.98 1.62
N ALA A 13 4.64 13.65 1.85
CA ALA A 13 4.38 14.33 3.11
C ALA A 13 3.75 13.38 4.16
N TYR A 14 3.05 12.35 3.69
CA TYR A 14 2.34 11.40 4.53
C TYR A 14 2.51 9.97 4.00
N VAL A 15 2.70 9.02 4.92
CA VAL A 15 2.77 7.60 4.60
C VAL A 15 1.62 6.88 5.29
N LEU A 16 0.67 6.39 4.50
CA LEU A 16 -0.47 5.64 4.98
C LEU A 16 -0.13 4.15 4.98
N GLY A 17 -0.26 3.50 6.13
CA GLY A 17 0.08 2.09 6.29
C GLY A 17 -1.02 1.29 6.96
N ASP A 18 -1.08 -0.01 6.70
CA ASP A 18 -1.88 -0.92 7.51
C ASP A 18 -1.38 -0.94 8.97
N LYS A 19 -2.28 -1.21 9.90
CA LYS A 19 -2.01 -1.49 11.32
C LYS A 19 -0.90 -2.54 11.52
N GLU A 20 -0.73 -3.46 10.58
CA GLU A 20 0.37 -4.43 10.60
C GLU A 20 1.76 -3.79 10.45
N TYR A 21 1.86 -2.60 9.86
CA TYR A 21 3.10 -1.83 9.71
C TYR A 21 3.42 -0.93 10.92
N ASP A 22 2.63 -1.03 11.99
CA ASP A 22 2.90 -0.36 13.27
C ASP A 22 4.14 -0.97 13.96
N SER A 23 5.32 -0.52 13.54
CA SER A 23 6.62 -0.92 14.07
C SER A 23 7.56 0.27 14.17
N ALA A 24 8.29 0.39 15.28
CA ALA A 24 9.16 1.53 15.54
C ALA A 24 10.19 1.78 14.41
N ALA A 25 10.81 0.71 13.89
CA ALA A 25 11.77 0.82 12.79
C ALA A 25 11.15 1.40 11.50
N PHE A 26 9.87 1.11 11.23
CA PHE A 26 9.17 1.66 10.06
C PHE A 26 8.84 3.14 10.25
N TRP A 27 8.42 3.53 11.45
CA TRP A 27 8.20 4.94 11.80
C TRP A 27 9.48 5.76 11.67
N GLU A 28 10.61 5.25 12.18
CA GLU A 28 11.92 5.90 12.05
C GLU A 28 12.31 6.11 10.58
N THR A 29 12.03 5.13 9.72
CA THR A 29 12.31 5.24 8.28
C THR A 29 11.46 6.32 7.62
N ILE A 30 10.19 6.42 7.98
CA ILE A 30 9.26 7.44 7.46
C ILE A 30 9.67 8.85 7.91
N ILE A 31 9.99 9.00 9.19
CA ILE A 31 10.42 10.28 9.77
C ILE A 31 11.77 10.72 9.19
N ALA A 32 12.70 9.78 8.97
CA ALA A 32 13.98 10.07 8.32
C ALA A 32 13.84 10.60 6.88
N GLN A 33 12.68 10.38 6.25
CA GLN A 33 12.34 10.88 4.92
C GLN A 33 11.51 12.17 4.95
N ASP A 34 11.36 12.79 6.13
CA ASP A 34 10.56 14.01 6.33
C ASP A 34 9.06 13.82 6.02
N ALA A 35 8.56 12.60 6.23
CA ALA A 35 7.16 12.24 6.06
C ALA A 35 6.50 11.94 7.42
N ALA A 36 5.18 12.16 7.51
CA ALA A 36 4.39 11.83 8.69
C ALA A 36 3.73 10.44 8.55
N PRO A 37 3.94 9.51 9.49
CA PRO A 37 3.27 8.21 9.48
C PRO A 37 1.79 8.35 9.86
N VAL A 38 0.90 7.86 9.01
CA VAL A 38 -0.54 7.75 9.27
C VAL A 38 -0.90 6.26 9.33
N ILE A 39 -0.59 5.66 10.47
CA ILE A 39 -0.76 4.23 10.74
C ILE A 39 -1.56 4.10 12.04
N PRO A 40 -2.75 3.46 12.01
CA PRO A 40 -3.53 3.29 13.22
C PRO A 40 -2.80 2.34 14.19
N PRO A 41 -2.80 2.64 15.49
CA PRO A 41 -2.10 1.82 16.48
C PRO A 41 -2.69 0.41 16.54
N ARG A 42 -1.85 -0.57 16.87
CA ARG A 42 -2.33 -1.93 17.19
C ARG A 42 -3.25 -1.92 18.40
N SER A 43 -4.19 -2.88 18.48
CA SER A 43 -5.17 -2.96 19.57
C SER A 43 -4.53 -3.20 20.94
N THR A 44 -3.32 -3.76 20.94
CA THR A 44 -2.46 -4.00 22.11
C THR A 44 -1.41 -2.92 22.33
N ALA A 45 -1.30 -1.93 21.43
CA ALA A 45 -0.37 -0.82 21.56
C ALA A 45 -1.05 0.37 22.27
N PRO A 46 -0.27 1.28 22.90
CA PRO A 46 -0.78 2.54 23.38
C PRO A 46 -1.49 3.30 22.25
N GLN A 47 -2.55 4.03 22.57
CA GLN A 47 -3.22 4.88 21.57
C GLN A 47 -2.23 5.95 21.09
N ALA A 48 -1.76 5.81 19.84
CA ALA A 48 -1.02 6.83 19.12
C ALA A 48 -1.99 7.76 18.38
N GLU A 49 -1.61 9.02 18.24
CA GLU A 49 -2.34 9.98 17.43
C GLU A 49 -2.25 9.57 15.96
N CYS A 50 -3.40 9.38 15.32
CA CYS A 50 -3.51 9.02 13.92
C CYS A 50 -4.62 9.84 13.28
N ASP A 51 -4.32 10.49 12.17
CA ASP A 51 -5.32 11.18 11.37
C ASP A 51 -6.18 10.14 10.64
N TYR A 52 -7.31 9.79 11.25
CA TYR A 52 -8.24 8.83 10.68
C TYR A 52 -8.92 9.33 9.40
N ALA A 53 -9.03 10.65 9.20
CA ALA A 53 -9.59 11.18 7.96
C ALA A 53 -8.64 10.93 6.79
N LEU A 54 -7.34 11.15 7.01
CA LEU A 54 -6.32 10.81 6.01
C LEU A 54 -6.19 9.30 5.84
N TYR A 55 -6.22 8.52 6.93
CA TYR A 55 -6.18 7.05 6.86
C TYR A 55 -7.30 6.46 5.99
N CYS A 56 -8.49 7.07 5.95
CA CYS A 56 -9.59 6.63 5.10
C CYS A 56 -9.27 6.66 3.60
N GLU A 57 -8.28 7.44 3.14
CA GLU A 57 -7.87 7.45 1.73
C GLU A 57 -7.30 6.09 1.28
N ARG A 58 -6.79 5.27 2.22
CA ARG A 58 -6.32 3.89 1.95
C ARG A 58 -7.39 3.02 1.29
N ASN A 59 -8.67 3.29 1.54
CA ASN A 59 -9.79 2.58 0.91
C ASN A 59 -9.78 2.72 -0.63
N LEU A 60 -9.18 3.77 -1.20
CA LEU A 60 -8.98 3.88 -2.65
C LEU A 60 -8.10 2.73 -3.18
N VAL A 61 -6.99 2.46 -2.48
CA VAL A 61 -6.06 1.37 -2.81
C VAL A 61 -6.71 0.01 -2.59
N GLU A 62 -7.47 -0.17 -1.50
CA GLU A 62 -8.20 -1.42 -1.24
C GLU A 62 -9.24 -1.72 -2.34
N ARG A 63 -10.03 -0.71 -2.73
CA ARG A 63 -11.01 -0.81 -3.81
C ARG A 63 -10.34 -1.13 -5.14
N PHE A 64 -9.17 -0.57 -5.39
CA PHE A 64 -8.39 -0.90 -6.59
C PHE A 64 -7.98 -2.38 -6.61
N PHE A 65 -7.42 -2.91 -5.52
CA PHE A 65 -7.07 -4.33 -5.43
C PHE A 65 -8.28 -5.25 -5.49
N LEU A 66 -9.41 -4.85 -4.91
CA LEU A 66 -10.67 -5.56 -5.04
C LEU A 66 -11.09 -5.65 -6.52
N LYS A 67 -11.05 -4.53 -7.25
CA LYS A 67 -11.33 -4.48 -8.70
C LYS A 67 -10.38 -5.39 -9.50
N ILE A 68 -9.08 -5.34 -9.25
CA ILE A 68 -8.09 -6.19 -9.93
C ILE A 68 -8.36 -7.69 -9.69
N LYS A 69 -8.76 -8.07 -8.47
CA LYS A 69 -9.05 -9.48 -8.14
C LYS A 69 -10.25 -10.05 -8.91
N HIS A 70 -11.15 -9.23 -9.45
CA HIS A 70 -12.21 -9.71 -10.34
C HIS A 70 -11.69 -10.24 -11.69
N PHE A 71 -10.49 -9.81 -12.11
CA PHE A 71 -9.87 -10.30 -13.34
C PHE A 71 -9.25 -11.67 -13.08
N ARG A 72 -9.96 -12.74 -13.48
CA ARG A 72 -9.54 -14.14 -13.26
C ARG A 72 -8.08 -14.41 -13.61
N ARG A 73 -7.59 -13.86 -14.73
CA ARG A 73 -6.18 -13.99 -15.18
C ARG A 73 -5.17 -13.50 -14.14
N ILE A 74 -5.46 -12.37 -13.49
CA ILE A 74 -4.61 -11.81 -12.44
C ILE A 74 -4.76 -12.62 -11.15
N ALA A 75 -5.99 -12.88 -10.71
CA ALA A 75 -6.27 -13.55 -9.43
C ALA A 75 -5.63 -14.94 -9.33
N THR A 76 -5.58 -15.67 -10.44
CA THR A 76 -5.04 -17.04 -10.48
C THR A 76 -3.62 -17.12 -11.04
N ARG A 77 -2.99 -15.96 -11.35
CA ARG A 77 -1.63 -15.88 -11.89
C ARG A 77 -1.41 -16.81 -13.11
N TYR A 78 -2.29 -16.73 -14.11
CA TYR A 78 -2.16 -17.56 -15.33
C TYR A 78 -0.86 -17.30 -16.12
N GLU A 79 -0.31 -16.11 -16.01
CA GLU A 79 0.87 -15.71 -16.78
C GLU A 79 2.13 -16.39 -16.22
N GLN A 80 2.77 -17.22 -17.05
CA GLN A 80 3.95 -18.02 -16.65
C GLN A 80 5.22 -17.17 -16.46
N THR A 81 5.30 -16.01 -17.11
CA THR A 81 6.46 -15.13 -17.01
C THR A 81 6.13 -13.87 -16.21
N PRO A 82 7.06 -13.37 -15.37
CA PRO A 82 6.87 -12.11 -14.66
C PRO A 82 6.56 -10.94 -15.61
N ARG A 83 7.19 -10.93 -16.79
CA ARG A 83 6.95 -9.90 -17.81
C ARG A 83 5.51 -9.91 -18.32
N ALA A 84 4.97 -11.08 -18.65
CA ALA A 84 3.59 -11.20 -19.12
C ALA A 84 2.59 -10.83 -18.00
N PHE A 85 2.88 -11.23 -16.76
CA PHE A 85 2.08 -10.85 -15.61
C PHE A 85 2.05 -9.33 -15.40
N MET A 86 3.21 -8.66 -15.46
CA MET A 86 3.31 -7.21 -15.36
C MET A 86 2.58 -6.49 -16.51
N ALA A 87 2.67 -7.00 -17.73
CA ALA A 87 1.93 -6.46 -18.87
C ALA A 87 0.41 -6.54 -18.64
N MET A 88 -0.09 -7.69 -18.17
CA MET A 88 -1.51 -7.84 -17.85
C MET A 88 -1.95 -6.94 -16.70
N LEU A 89 -1.13 -6.77 -15.66
CA LEU A 89 -1.40 -5.83 -14.57
C LEU A 89 -1.52 -4.40 -15.08
N ASN A 90 -0.62 -3.95 -15.96
CA ASN A 90 -0.67 -2.61 -16.55
C ASN A 90 -1.94 -2.39 -17.36
N ILE A 91 -2.33 -3.37 -18.19
CA ILE A 91 -3.55 -3.31 -19.01
C ILE A 91 -4.79 -3.19 -18.11
N VAL A 92 -4.90 -4.05 -17.08
CA VAL A 92 -6.03 -4.03 -16.14
C VAL A 92 -6.06 -2.72 -15.36
N SER A 93 -4.91 -2.23 -14.92
CA SER A 93 -4.81 -0.96 -14.18
C SER A 93 -5.27 0.22 -15.03
N ALA A 94 -4.83 0.29 -16.30
CA ALA A 94 -5.27 1.31 -17.25
C ALA A 94 -6.78 1.23 -17.49
N PHE A 95 -7.33 0.03 -17.66
CA PHE A 95 -8.77 -0.17 -17.83
C PHE A 95 -9.58 0.32 -16.62
N ILE A 96 -9.12 0.03 -15.40
CA ILE A 96 -9.76 0.51 -14.16
C ILE A 96 -9.68 2.03 -14.06
N TRP A 97 -8.56 2.63 -14.47
CA TRP A 97 -8.34 4.09 -14.45
C TRP A 97 -9.26 4.84 -15.42
N THR A 98 -9.45 4.31 -16.63
CA THR A 98 -10.25 4.96 -17.69
C THR A 98 -11.76 4.82 -17.52
N LYS A 99 -12.22 4.06 -16.53
CA LYS A 99 -13.63 3.71 -16.34
C LYS A 99 -14.24 4.50 -15.19
#